data_AF-A0A7R8WLX9-F1
#
_entry.id   AF-A0A7R8WLX9-F1
#
_cell.length_a   1.000
_cell.length_b   1.000
_cell.length_c   1.000
_cell.angle_alpha   90.00
_cell.angle_beta   90.00
_cell.angle_gamma   90.00
#
_symmetry.space_group_name_H-M   'P 1'
#
loop_
_entity.id
_entity.type
_entity.pdbx_description
1 polymer ?
#
loop_
_entity_poly.entity_id
_entity_poly.type
_entity_poly.pdbx_seq_one_letter_code
_entity_poly.pdbx_strand_id
1 'polypeptide(L)'
;MSFGCATCPSGGSHDLQGYMPRQPLYSCETCGTADPAAICLACSLHCHADHSMIELYTKRRVRCDCGNNKFGARLCKLEPKKDATNEKNVYNQNYKGLYCTCHRPYPDLEGEDDNPDEMIQCVVCEDWFHSKEICPKTLRTVR
;
A
#
# COMPACT_ATOMS: atom_id res chain seq x y z
N MET A 1 17.23 44.22 -13.44
CA MET A 1 17.62 43.40 -12.27
C MET A 1 16.74 42.17 -12.28
N SER A 2 17.23 41.09 -12.92
CA SER A 2 16.48 39.85 -13.10
C SER A 2 16.96 38.87 -12.05
N PHE A 3 16.11 38.50 -11.11
CA PHE A 3 16.42 37.46 -10.12
C PHE A 3 16.29 36.10 -10.80
N GLY A 4 17.43 35.50 -11.14
CA GLY A 4 17.50 34.11 -11.58
C GLY A 4 17.20 33.17 -10.42
N CYS A 5 16.22 32.29 -10.60
CA CYS A 5 15.94 31.19 -9.68
C CYS A 5 17.14 30.24 -9.67
N ALA A 6 17.81 30.13 -8.53
CA ALA A 6 18.92 29.21 -8.32
C ALA A 6 18.43 27.76 -8.54
N THR A 7 19.03 27.08 -9.51
CA THR A 7 18.86 25.66 -9.76
C THR A 7 19.19 24.87 -8.49
N CYS A 8 18.22 24.14 -7.95
CA CYS A 8 18.47 23.17 -6.88
C CYS A 8 19.50 22.13 -7.37
N PRO A 9 20.54 21.80 -6.58
CA PRO A 9 21.52 20.80 -6.96
C PRO A 9 20.87 19.42 -6.98
N SER A 10 20.91 18.77 -8.14
CA SER A 10 20.67 17.34 -8.29
C SER A 10 21.82 16.56 -7.63
N GLY A 11 21.62 16.09 -6.40
CA GLY A 11 22.65 15.32 -5.70
C GLY A 11 22.15 14.59 -4.46
N GLY A 12 21.74 13.34 -4.63
CA GLY A 12 21.50 12.39 -3.54
C GLY A 12 21.27 11.00 -4.11
N SER A 13 22.31 10.18 -4.20
CA SER A 13 22.25 8.78 -4.59
C SER A 13 21.52 7.95 -3.53
N HIS A 14 20.20 7.94 -3.59
CA HIS A 14 19.37 6.91 -2.97
C HIS A 14 18.80 6.04 -4.09
N ASP A 15 18.32 4.84 -3.79
CA ASP A 15 17.64 3.89 -4.69
C ASP A 15 16.36 4.49 -5.36
N LEU A 16 16.52 5.55 -6.16
CA LEU A 16 15.51 6.49 -6.67
C LEU A 16 14.67 5.94 -7.84
N GLN A 17 14.71 4.63 -8.09
CA GLN A 17 13.97 3.94 -9.16
C GLN A 17 12.44 3.86 -8.92
N GLY A 18 11.84 4.83 -8.23
CA GLY A 18 10.41 4.90 -7.91
C GLY A 18 9.99 4.29 -6.57
N TYR A 19 10.94 3.82 -5.75
CA TYR A 19 10.67 3.33 -4.39
C TYR A 19 10.63 4.50 -3.41
N MET A 20 9.42 4.87 -2.98
CA MET A 20 9.24 6.01 -2.09
C MET A 20 9.56 5.63 -0.63
N PRO A 21 10.28 6.48 0.14
CA PRO A 21 10.56 6.22 1.55
C PRO A 21 9.29 5.91 2.35
N ARG A 22 8.21 6.65 2.09
CA ARG A 22 6.85 6.39 2.60
C ARG A 22 5.84 7.06 1.67
N GLN A 23 4.75 6.38 1.31
CA GLN A 23 3.66 6.95 0.50
C GLN A 23 2.32 6.27 0.79
N PRO A 24 1.18 6.97 0.63
CA PRO A 24 -0.13 6.34 0.63
C PRO A 24 -0.28 5.41 -0.59
N LEU A 25 -0.86 4.23 -0.36
CA LEU A 25 -1.03 3.21 -1.37
C LEU A 25 -2.45 2.68 -1.36
N TYR A 26 -2.82 2.05 -2.46
CA TYR A 26 -4.12 1.45 -2.69
C TYR A 26 -3.95 0.09 -3.36
N SER A 27 -4.86 -0.85 -3.10
CA SER A 27 -5.02 -2.05 -3.92
C SER A 27 -6.34 -1.94 -4.69
N CYS A 28 -6.35 -2.30 -5.97
CA CYS A 28 -7.55 -2.19 -6.79
C CYS A 28 -8.22 -3.55 -6.94
N GLU A 29 -9.41 -3.68 -6.39
CA GLU A 29 -10.19 -4.93 -6.41
C GLU A 29 -10.80 -5.16 -7.80
N THR A 30 -11.32 -4.11 -8.43
CA THR A 30 -11.92 -4.17 -9.77
C THR A 30 -10.92 -4.65 -10.83
N CYS A 31 -9.63 -4.35 -10.68
CA CYS A 31 -8.62 -4.79 -11.63
C CYS A 31 -8.33 -6.29 -11.58
N GLY A 32 -8.68 -6.97 -10.47
CA GLY A 32 -8.57 -8.42 -10.32
C GLY A 32 -7.17 -8.96 -10.63
N THR A 33 -6.13 -8.38 -10.03
CA THR A 33 -4.75 -8.86 -10.26
C THR A 33 -4.56 -10.24 -9.61
N ALA A 34 -3.89 -11.16 -10.31
CA ALA A 34 -3.65 -12.51 -9.79
C ALA A 34 -2.80 -12.50 -8.51
N ASP A 35 -1.81 -11.60 -8.47
CA ASP A 35 -0.97 -11.32 -7.31
C ASP A 35 -1.34 -9.97 -6.67
N PRO A 36 -1.04 -9.77 -5.38
CA PRO A 36 -1.13 -8.46 -4.73
C PRO A 36 -0.42 -7.36 -5.54
N ALA A 37 -1.05 -6.19 -5.64
CA ALA A 37 -0.51 -5.03 -6.35
C ALA A 37 -0.72 -3.74 -5.55
N ALA A 38 0.28 -2.86 -5.60
CA ALA A 38 0.27 -1.55 -4.95
C ALA A 38 0.11 -0.43 -5.98
N ILE A 39 -0.87 0.45 -5.81
CA ILE A 39 -1.09 1.61 -6.67
C ILE A 39 -0.86 2.88 -5.83
N CYS A 40 -0.13 3.85 -6.37
CA CYS A 40 0.06 5.14 -5.68
C CYS A 40 -1.18 6.03 -5.78
N LEU A 41 -1.26 7.04 -4.92
CA LEU A 41 -2.35 8.02 -4.92
C LEU A 41 -2.64 8.60 -6.32
N ALA A 42 -1.61 9.03 -7.07
CA ALA A 42 -1.83 9.61 -8.39
C ALA A 42 -2.50 8.62 -9.36
N CYS A 43 -2.10 7.35 -9.34
CA CYS A 43 -2.71 6.32 -10.18
C CYS A 43 -4.13 5.96 -9.71
N SER A 44 -4.41 6.02 -8.40
CA SER A 44 -5.78 5.84 -7.88
C SER A 44 -6.75 6.86 -8.50
N LEU A 45 -6.29 8.10 -8.70
CA LEU A 45 -7.11 9.19 -9.23
C LEU A 45 -7.17 9.23 -10.76
N HIS A 46 -6.11 8.82 -11.46
CA HIS A 46 -6.01 8.97 -12.92
C HIS A 46 -6.24 7.68 -13.71
N CYS A 47 -5.86 6.54 -13.14
CA CYS A 47 -5.98 5.23 -13.78
C CYS A 47 -7.14 4.40 -13.20
N HIS A 48 -7.52 4.63 -11.94
CA HIS A 48 -8.46 3.79 -11.19
C HIS A 48 -9.60 4.58 -10.52
N ALA A 49 -9.93 5.78 -11.04
CA ALA A 49 -10.88 6.70 -10.41
C ALA A 49 -12.25 6.07 -10.11
N ASP A 50 -12.71 5.20 -11.01
CA ASP A 50 -14.04 4.57 -10.97
C ASP A 50 -13.99 3.11 -10.51
N HIS A 51 -12.89 2.68 -9.88
CA HIS A 51 -12.72 1.31 -9.40
C HIS A 51 -12.94 1.20 -7.89
N SER A 52 -13.36 0.03 -7.44
CA SER A 52 -13.28 -0.34 -6.03
C SER A 52 -11.82 -0.53 -5.64
N MET A 53 -11.44 0.10 -4.54
CA MET A 53 -10.07 0.10 -4.03
C MET A 53 -10.05 -0.06 -2.51
N ILE A 54 -9.05 -0.79 -2.04
CA ILE A 54 -8.70 -0.90 -0.64
C ILE A 54 -7.61 0.15 -0.36
N GLU A 55 -7.87 1.06 0.57
CA GLU A 55 -6.86 2.03 1.03
C GLU A 55 -5.85 1.35 1.95
N LEU A 56 -4.58 1.31 1.55
CA LEU A 56 -3.50 0.63 2.26
C LEU A 56 -2.74 1.53 3.24
N TYR A 57 -3.22 2.75 3.46
CA TYR A 57 -2.52 3.81 4.20
C TYR A 57 -1.08 3.97 3.69
N THR A 58 -0.21 4.54 4.52
CA THR A 58 1.19 4.70 4.16
C THR A 58 1.99 3.42 4.38
N LYS A 59 2.81 3.02 3.40
CA LYS A 59 3.82 1.95 3.52
C LYS A 59 5.19 2.48 3.10
N ARG A 60 6.27 1.82 3.53
CA ARG A 60 7.65 2.23 3.21
C ARG A 60 8.22 1.43 2.05
N ARG A 61 9.07 2.10 1.25
CA ARG A 61 9.85 1.48 0.16
C ARG A 61 9.00 0.62 -0.77
N VAL A 62 7.82 1.10 -1.13
CA VAL A 62 6.98 0.48 -2.15
C VAL A 62 7.03 1.32 -3.40
N ARG A 63 7.09 0.66 -4.56
CA ARG A 63 6.95 1.26 -5.88
C ARG A 63 5.59 0.89 -6.47
N CYS A 64 4.99 1.83 -7.20
CA CYS A 64 3.68 1.62 -7.81
C CYS A 64 3.73 0.56 -8.94
N ASP A 65 2.85 -0.43 -8.84
CA ASP A 65 2.65 -1.52 -9.80
C ASP A 65 1.70 -1.18 -10.95
N CYS A 66 0.94 -0.08 -10.89
CA CYS A 66 -0.01 0.31 -11.94
C CYS A 66 0.67 0.25 -13.32
N GLY A 67 0.11 -0.52 -14.24
CA GLY A 67 0.63 -0.62 -15.61
C GLY A 67 1.78 -1.59 -15.84
N ASN A 68 2.29 -2.27 -14.81
CA ASN A 68 3.26 -3.35 -14.98
C ASN A 68 2.57 -4.69 -15.26
N ASN A 69 3.33 -5.79 -15.32
CA ASN A 69 2.80 -7.11 -15.71
C ASN A 69 1.66 -7.61 -14.81
N LYS A 70 1.53 -7.12 -13.57
CA LYS A 70 0.40 -7.47 -12.69
C LYS A 70 -0.95 -7.01 -13.24
N PHE A 71 -0.96 -6.02 -14.14
CA PHE A 71 -2.17 -5.45 -14.74
C PHE A 71 -2.44 -5.95 -16.17
N GLY A 72 -1.69 -6.94 -16.66
CA GLY A 72 -1.82 -7.48 -18.01
C GLY A 72 -1.48 -6.44 -19.07
N ALA A 73 -2.33 -6.27 -20.08
CA ALA A 73 -2.13 -5.31 -21.17
C ALA A 73 -2.52 -3.85 -20.82
N ARG A 74 -3.03 -3.59 -19.60
CA ARG A 74 -3.46 -2.25 -19.18
C ARG A 74 -2.23 -1.42 -18.80
N LEU A 75 -2.01 -0.31 -19.50
CA LEU A 75 -0.88 0.59 -19.24
C LEU A 75 -1.25 1.71 -18.26
N CYS A 76 -0.26 2.17 -17.51
CA CYS A 76 -0.42 3.35 -16.67
C CYS A 76 -0.47 4.62 -17.54
N LYS A 77 -1.44 5.50 -17.29
CA LYS A 77 -1.57 6.79 -18.00
C LYS A 77 -0.49 7.81 -17.63
N LEU A 78 0.07 7.70 -16.43
CA LEU A 78 1.03 8.66 -15.89
C LEU A 78 2.48 8.29 -16.16
N GLU A 79 2.80 6.99 -16.14
CA GLU A 79 4.13 6.46 -16.42
C GLU A 79 4.02 5.17 -17.25
N PRO A 80 3.99 5.29 -18.59
CA PRO A 80 3.85 4.14 -19.48
C PRO A 80 5.08 3.23 -19.53
N LYS A 81 6.27 3.73 -19.14
CA LYS A 81 7.53 2.98 -19.20
C LYS A 81 7.93 2.53 -17.80
N LYS A 82 7.47 1.35 -17.41
CA LYS A 82 7.80 0.71 -16.15
C LYS A 82 8.58 -0.57 -16.37
N ASP A 83 9.35 -0.97 -15.36
CA ASP A 83 9.85 -2.33 -15.29
C ASP A 83 8.67 -3.30 -15.23
N ALA A 84 8.88 -4.50 -15.75
CA ALA A 84 7.88 -5.57 -15.77
C ALA A 84 7.33 -5.91 -14.38
N THR A 85 8.19 -5.86 -13.36
CA THR A 85 7.91 -6.22 -11.97
C THR A 85 8.64 -5.30 -10.98
N ASN A 86 8.17 -5.29 -9.73
CA ASN A 86 8.78 -4.53 -8.63
C ASN A 86 9.36 -5.51 -7.60
N GLU A 87 10.59 -5.98 -7.83
CA GLU A 87 11.21 -7.07 -7.05
C GLU A 87 11.42 -6.74 -5.57
N LYS A 88 11.56 -5.46 -5.20
CA LYS A 88 11.77 -5.03 -3.80
C LYS A 88 10.45 -4.75 -3.07
N ASN A 89 9.30 -4.80 -3.73
CA ASN A 89 8.01 -4.62 -3.06
C ASN A 89 7.72 -5.80 -2.13
N VAL A 90 7.24 -5.51 -0.92
CA VAL A 90 6.77 -6.50 0.05
C VAL A 90 5.26 -6.35 0.21
N TYR A 91 4.54 -7.45 0.05
CA TYR A 91 3.09 -7.51 0.13
C TYR A 91 2.67 -8.36 1.33
N ASN A 92 1.69 -7.88 2.09
CA ASN A 92 1.07 -8.61 3.18
C ASN A 92 -0.42 -8.86 2.86
N GLN A 93 -1.18 -9.35 3.83
CA GLN A 93 -2.60 -9.66 3.66
C GLN A 93 -3.49 -8.42 3.38
N ASN A 94 -3.06 -7.21 3.75
CA ASN A 94 -3.87 -5.98 3.59
C ASN A 94 -4.19 -5.68 2.12
N TYR A 95 -3.31 -6.12 1.21
CA TYR A 95 -3.53 -5.99 -0.24
C TYR A 95 -4.72 -6.80 -0.75
N LYS A 96 -5.29 -7.68 0.08
CA LYS A 96 -6.53 -8.43 -0.19
C LYS A 96 -7.70 -7.96 0.67
N GLY A 97 -7.56 -6.83 1.36
CA GLY A 97 -8.58 -6.30 2.28
C GLY A 97 -8.63 -7.05 3.60
N LEU A 98 -7.71 -7.98 3.85
CA LEU A 98 -7.65 -8.79 5.06
C LEU A 98 -6.70 -8.18 6.08
N TYR A 99 -7.01 -8.34 7.35
CA TYR A 99 -6.16 -7.84 8.42
C TYR A 99 -6.23 -8.71 9.68
N CYS A 100 -5.33 -8.38 10.60
CA CYS A 100 -5.13 -9.04 11.87
C CYS A 100 -4.77 -10.53 11.75
N THR A 101 -4.58 -11.20 12.89
CA THR A 101 -4.29 -12.63 12.90
C THR A 101 -5.49 -13.50 12.55
N CYS A 102 -6.70 -12.92 12.63
CA CYS A 102 -7.95 -13.59 12.28
C CYS A 102 -8.25 -13.61 10.77
N HIS A 103 -7.52 -12.84 9.95
CA HIS A 103 -7.72 -12.75 8.50
C HIS A 103 -9.14 -12.35 8.08
N ARG A 104 -9.77 -11.42 8.82
CA ARG A 104 -11.11 -10.90 8.48
C ARG A 104 -11.02 -9.72 7.52
N PRO A 105 -12.04 -9.49 6.67
CA PRO A 105 -12.07 -8.35 5.77
C PRO A 105 -12.41 -7.05 6.51
N TYR A 106 -11.95 -5.92 6.00
CA TYR A 106 -12.41 -4.60 6.45
C TYR A 106 -13.39 -3.97 5.44
N PRO A 107 -14.52 -3.39 5.88
CA PRO A 107 -15.02 -3.39 7.27
C PRO A 107 -15.47 -4.80 7.72
N ASP A 108 -15.19 -5.16 8.98
CA ASP A 108 -15.63 -6.43 9.56
C ASP A 108 -17.12 -6.35 9.91
N LEU A 109 -17.99 -6.76 8.98
CA LEU A 109 -19.44 -6.76 9.14
C LEU A 109 -19.94 -7.87 10.08
N GLU A 110 -19.08 -8.83 10.42
CA GLU A 110 -19.39 -9.97 11.31
C GLU A 110 -18.81 -9.79 12.72
N GLY A 111 -18.19 -8.64 13.00
CA GLY A 111 -17.71 -8.28 14.32
C GLY A 111 -18.87 -8.18 15.32
N GLU A 112 -18.70 -8.78 16.50
CA GLU A 112 -19.72 -8.82 17.57
C GLU A 112 -19.96 -7.46 18.26
N ASP A 113 -19.19 -6.42 17.92
CA ASP A 113 -19.31 -5.09 18.54
C ASP A 113 -19.94 -4.08 17.57
N ASP A 114 -20.94 -3.35 18.06
CA ASP A 114 -21.58 -2.18 17.42
C ASP A 114 -20.60 -1.00 17.18
N ASN A 115 -19.30 -1.17 17.48
CA ASN A 115 -18.26 -0.19 17.29
C ASN A 115 -17.23 -0.75 16.28
N PRO A 116 -17.05 -0.13 15.10
CA PRO A 116 -16.03 -0.57 14.16
C PRO A 116 -14.65 -0.46 14.82
N ASP A 117 -13.99 -1.60 15.05
CA ASP A 117 -12.69 -1.62 15.71
C ASP A 117 -11.70 -0.71 14.97
N GLU A 118 -11.05 0.17 15.73
CA GLU A 118 -9.97 1.00 15.20
C GLU A 118 -8.83 0.10 14.67
N MET A 119 -8.44 0.32 13.42
CA MET A 119 -7.31 -0.38 12.80
C MET A 119 -5.99 0.28 13.21
N ILE A 120 -5.06 -0.51 13.76
CA ILE A 120 -3.72 -0.04 14.12
C ILE A 120 -2.70 -0.69 13.19
N GLN A 121 -1.86 0.13 12.55
CA GLN A 121 -0.75 -0.32 11.72
C GLN A 121 0.51 -0.56 12.57
N CYS A 122 1.07 -1.76 12.52
CA CYS A 122 2.35 -2.08 13.15
C CYS A 122 3.50 -1.32 12.47
N VAL A 123 4.28 -0.56 13.24
CA VAL A 123 5.42 0.19 12.69
C VAL A 123 6.54 -0.69 12.12
N VAL A 124 6.61 -1.97 12.50
CA VAL A 124 7.65 -2.91 12.06
C VAL A 124 7.24 -3.61 10.76
N CYS A 125 6.17 -4.42 10.80
CA CYS A 125 5.74 -5.22 9.65
C CYS A 125 4.76 -4.50 8.72
N GLU A 126 4.28 -3.32 9.11
CA GLU A 126 3.28 -2.52 8.40
C GLU A 126 1.93 -3.23 8.18
N ASP A 127 1.68 -4.38 8.83
CA ASP A 127 0.37 -5.04 8.87
C ASP A 127 -0.61 -4.32 9.82
N TRP A 128 -1.90 -4.53 9.61
CA TRP A 128 -2.97 -3.97 10.42
C TRP A 128 -3.53 -4.99 11.38
N PHE A 129 -3.90 -4.54 12.57
CA PHE A 129 -4.44 -5.37 13.63
C PHE A 129 -5.64 -4.69 14.29
N HIS A 130 -6.54 -5.51 14.84
CA HIS A 130 -7.54 -5.05 15.79
C HIS A 130 -6.84 -4.40 16.99
N SER A 131 -7.33 -3.23 17.41
CA SER A 131 -6.86 -2.54 18.61
C SER A 131 -6.82 -3.47 19.84
N LYS A 132 -7.84 -4.33 20.00
CA LYS A 132 -7.98 -5.32 21.08
C LYS A 132 -6.93 -6.43 21.04
N GLU A 133 -6.49 -6.84 19.85
CA GLU A 133 -5.50 -7.91 19.68
C GLU A 133 -4.05 -7.46 19.89
N ILE A 134 -3.81 -6.14 19.95
CA ILE A 134 -2.49 -5.56 20.26
C ILE A 134 -2.19 -5.61 21.77
N CYS A 135 -3.21 -5.85 22.61
CA CYS A 135 -3.01 -6.16 24.02
C CYS A 135 -2.53 -7.62 24.16
N PRO A 136 -1.40 -7.89 24.85
CA PRO A 136 -0.68 -9.15 24.74
C PRO A 136 -1.42 -10.29 25.46
N LYS A 137 -2.39 -10.92 24.78
CA LYS A 137 -2.84 -12.28 25.13
C LYS A 137 -1.87 -13.36 24.61
N THR A 138 -0.78 -12.94 23.96
CA THR A 138 0.33 -13.80 23.49
C THR A 138 1.58 -13.76 24.38
N LEU A 139 1.46 -13.31 25.64
CA LEU A 139 2.41 -13.74 26.66
C LEU A 139 2.09 -15.20 27.00
N ARG A 140 2.81 -16.14 26.37
CA ARG A 140 2.97 -17.47 26.98
C ARG A 140 3.54 -17.22 28.38
N THR A 141 2.78 -17.56 29.42
CA THR A 141 3.31 -17.64 30.77
C THR A 141 4.49 -18.60 30.74
N VAL A 142 5.70 -18.06 30.82
CA VAL A 142 6.89 -18.86 31.09
C VAL A 142 6.79 -19.16 32.59
N ARG A 143 6.42 -20.39 32.95
CA ARG A 143 6.71 -20.92 34.27
C ARG A 143 8.18 -21.28 34.33
#